data_AF-A0A3R7BIV5-F1
#
_entry.id   AF-A0A3R7BIV5-F1
#
_cell.length_a   1.000
_cell.length_b   1.000
_cell.length_c   1.000
_cell.angle_alpha   90.00
_cell.angle_beta   90.00
_cell.angle_gamma   90.00
#
_symmetry.space_group_name_H-M   'P 1'
#
loop_
_entity.id
_entity.type
_entity.pdbx_description
1 polymer ?
#
loop_
_entity_poly.entity_id
_entity_poly.type
_entity_poly.pdbx_seq_one_letter_code
_entity_poly.pdbx_strand_id
1 'polypeptide(L)' 'IKLIGEVRDGILKVAPKMVPKNHPLSIGGTFNLASIQTELAGRITIGGIGAGSVETASAILSDILWIQRALRG' A
#
# COMPACT_ATOMS: atom_id res chain seq x y z
N ILE A 1 6.14 -17.30 1.35
CA ILE A 1 4.83 -17.18 0.65
C ILE A 1 4.10 -15.98 1.24
N LYS A 2 3.41 -15.18 0.44
CA LYS A 2 2.62 -14.01 0.85
C LYS A 2 1.27 -13.99 0.16
N LEU A 3 0.23 -13.45 0.82
CA LEU A 3 -1.05 -13.17 0.18
C LEU A 3 -0.92 -11.85 -0.59
N ILE A 4 -1.11 -11.87 -1.90
CA ILE A 4 -0.91 -10.71 -2.77
C ILE A 4 -2.23 -10.39 -3.49
N GLY A 5 -2.67 -9.14 -3.37
CA GLY A 5 -3.63 -8.53 -4.28
C GLY A 5 -2.91 -7.93 -5.48
N GLU A 6 -3.38 -8.22 -6.68
CA GLU A 6 -2.84 -7.70 -7.93
C GLU A 6 -3.98 -7.07 -8.76
N VAL A 7 -3.69 -5.87 -9.26
CA VAL A 7 -4.53 -5.16 -10.22
C VAL A 7 -3.67 -4.87 -11.44
N ARG A 8 -3.93 -5.58 -12.54
CA ARG A 8 -3.13 -5.45 -13.77
C ARG A 8 -3.94 -5.88 -14.98
N ASP A 9 -3.86 -5.11 -16.08
CA ASP A 9 -4.43 -5.48 -17.39
C ASP A 9 -5.93 -5.90 -17.29
N GLY A 10 -6.71 -5.19 -16.47
CA GLY A 10 -8.13 -5.49 -16.21
C GLY A 10 -8.39 -6.67 -15.26
N ILE A 11 -7.34 -7.32 -14.75
CA ILE A 11 -7.42 -8.43 -13.79
C ILE A 11 -7.37 -7.89 -12.37
N LEU A 12 -8.32 -8.31 -11.53
CA LEU A 12 -8.30 -8.16 -10.07
C LEU A 12 -8.19 -9.55 -9.44
N LYS A 13 -7.10 -9.83 -8.76
CA LYS A 13 -6.86 -11.16 -8.16
C LYS A 13 -6.22 -11.05 -6.78
N VAL A 14 -6.65 -11.91 -5.86
CA VAL A 14 -5.99 -12.15 -4.58
C VAL A 14 -5.61 -13.63 -4.49
N ALA A 15 -4.33 -13.93 -4.28
CA ALA A 15 -3.86 -15.30 -4.13
C ALA A 15 -2.53 -15.39 -3.36
N PRO A 16 -2.23 -16.54 -2.71
CA PRO A 16 -0.89 -16.82 -2.21
C PRO A 16 0.14 -16.84 -3.35
N LYS A 17 1.26 -16.15 -3.19
CA LYS A 17 2.37 -16.13 -4.14
C LYS A 17 3.72 -16.39 -3.46
N MET A 18 4.63 -17.01 -4.20
CA MET A 18 6.04 -17.07 -3.81
C MET A 18 6.68 -15.70 -4.00
N VAL A 19 7.36 -15.22 -2.97
CA VAL A 19 8.08 -13.94 -2.98
C VAL A 19 9.54 -14.26 -2.63
N PRO A 20 10.52 -13.84 -3.45
CA PRO A 20 11.93 -14.04 -3.13
C PRO A 20 12.28 -13.39 -1.78
N LYS A 21 13.15 -14.02 -0.98
CA LYS A 21 13.51 -13.53 0.36
C LYS A 21 14.08 -12.10 0.36
N ASN A 22 14.77 -11.73 -0.72
CA ASN A 22 15.39 -10.41 -0.88
C ASN A 22 14.46 -9.39 -1.59
N HIS A 23 13.21 -9.75 -1.89
CA HIS A 23 12.27 -8.86 -2.55
C HIS A 23 11.67 -7.87 -1.52
N PRO A 24 11.41 -6.59 -1.89
CA PRO A 24 10.78 -5.62 -0.99
C PRO A 24 9.44 -6.09 -0.38
N LEU A 25 8.71 -6.97 -1.07
CA LEU A 25 7.46 -7.59 -0.59
C LEU A 25 7.65 -8.68 0.48
N SER A 26 8.89 -9.02 0.84
CA SER A 26 9.23 -10.08 1.80
C SER A 26 9.38 -9.57 3.24
N ILE A 27 8.72 -8.46 3.62
CA ILE A 27 8.73 -7.94 4.99
C ILE A 27 7.75 -8.73 5.86
N GLY A 28 8.14 -9.04 7.11
CA GLY A 28 7.31 -9.73 8.10
C GLY A 28 6.43 -8.79 8.94
N GLY A 29 5.62 -9.36 9.84
CA GLY A 29 4.81 -8.60 10.78
C GLY A 29 3.57 -7.95 10.16
N THR A 30 3.10 -6.86 10.76
CA THR A 30 1.89 -6.09 10.39
C THR A 30 2.12 -5.06 9.28
N PHE A 31 3.23 -5.18 8.56
CA PHE A 31 3.55 -4.31 7.44
C PHE A 31 2.70 -4.64 6.23
N ASN A 32 2.02 -3.63 5.72
CA ASN A 32 1.39 -3.65 4.40
C ASN A 32 2.32 -2.98 3.40
N LEU A 33 2.35 -3.54 2.19
CA LEU A 33 3.17 -3.06 1.09
C LEU A 33 2.34 -2.93 -0.17
N ALA A 34 2.47 -1.79 -0.83
CA ALA A 34 1.90 -1.54 -2.15
C ALA A 34 3.03 -1.23 -3.12
N SER A 35 3.05 -1.90 -4.27
CA SER A 35 4.01 -1.61 -5.33
C SER A 35 3.25 -1.22 -6.59
N ILE A 36 3.58 -0.04 -7.11
CA ILE A 36 2.95 0.56 -8.28
C ILE A 36 4.01 0.60 -9.37
N GLN A 37 3.74 -0.05 -10.49
CA GLN A 37 4.56 0.06 -11.69
C GLN A 37 4.03 1.22 -12.53
N THR A 38 4.90 2.19 -12.80
CA THR A 38 4.62 3.33 -13.69
C THR A 38 5.53 3.24 -14.91
N GLU A 39 5.14 3.90 -16.00
CA GLU A 39 5.94 3.97 -17.22
C GLU A 39 7.19 4.83 -17.03
N LEU A 40 7.02 6.02 -16.46
CA LEU A 40 8.10 7.01 -16.36
C LEU A 40 8.91 6.92 -15.07
N ALA A 41 8.27 6.68 -13.92
CA ALA A 41 8.94 6.64 -12.62
C ALA A 41 9.37 5.22 -12.22
N GLY A 42 9.17 4.22 -13.10
CA GLY A 42 9.46 2.82 -12.80
C GLY A 42 8.61 2.28 -11.65
N ARG A 43 9.20 1.43 -10.81
CA ARG A 43 8.53 0.77 -9.69
C ARG A 43 8.65 1.61 -8.41
N ILE A 44 7.51 2.05 -7.90
CA ILE A 44 7.40 2.73 -6.61
C ILE A 44 6.84 1.74 -5.59
N THR A 45 7.54 1.54 -4.48
CA THR A 45 7.06 0.67 -3.39
C THR A 45 6.88 1.50 -2.12
N ILE A 46 5.68 1.44 -1.56
CA ILE A 46 5.29 2.12 -0.33
C ILE A 46 5.01 1.06 0.72
N GLY A 47 5.53 1.26 1.92
CA GLY A 47 5.36 0.34 3.05
C GLY A 47 5.10 1.07 4.35
N GLY A 48 4.30 0.45 5.19
CA GLY A 48 3.97 0.96 6.52
C GLY A 48 3.14 -0.05 7.30
N ILE A 49 2.82 0.29 8.54
CA ILE A 49 1.91 -0.51 9.37
C ILE A 49 0.50 -0.38 8.80
N GLY A 50 -0.15 -1.50 8.52
CA GLY A 50 -1.43 -1.53 7.82
C GLY A 50 -2.67 -1.38 8.70
N ALA A 51 -2.51 -1.54 10.02
CA ALA A 51 -3.59 -1.49 10.99
C ALA A 51 -3.03 -1.21 12.40
N GLY A 52 -3.85 -0.59 13.24
CA GLY A 52 -3.49 -0.19 14.60
C GLY A 52 -4.23 1.08 15.00
N SER A 53 -4.38 1.34 16.29
CA SER A 53 -5.17 2.47 16.78
C SER A 53 -4.58 3.82 16.33
N VAL A 54 -3.27 3.98 16.47
CA VAL A 54 -2.54 5.21 16.11
C VAL A 54 -2.49 5.38 14.59
N GLU A 55 -2.20 4.30 13.87
CA GLU A 55 -2.08 4.31 12.41
C GLU A 55 -3.42 4.63 11.74
N THR A 56 -4.51 4.04 12.24
CA THR A 56 -5.86 4.30 11.72
C THR A 56 -6.31 5.73 12.05
N ALA A 57 -6.04 6.21 13.27
CA ALA A 57 -6.35 7.59 13.65
C ALA A 57 -5.57 8.61 12.80
N SER A 58 -4.31 8.31 12.49
CA SER A 58 -3.46 9.13 11.60
C SER A 58 -4.04 9.23 10.19
N ALA A 59 -4.49 8.12 9.61
CA ALA A 59 -5.13 8.10 8.29
C ALA A 59 -6.41 8.96 8.26
N ILE A 60 -7.29 8.80 9.26
CA ILE A 60 -8.52 9.61 9.39
C ILE A 60 -8.20 11.11 9.49
N LEU A 61 -7.23 11.47 10.34
CA LEU A 61 -6.84 12.87 10.52
C LEU A 61 -6.27 13.47 9.22
N SER A 62 -5.46 12.71 8.48
CA SER A 62 -4.94 13.12 7.18
C SER A 62 -6.06 13.46 6.20
N ASP A 63 -7.11 12.64 6.14
CA ASP A 63 -8.27 12.87 5.26
C ASP A 63 -9.05 14.13 5.68
N ILE A 64 -9.27 14.34 6.98
CA ILE A 64 -9.92 15.55 7.50
C ILE A 64 -9.14 16.81 7.11
N LEU A 65 -7.82 16.80 7.28
CA LEU A 65 -6.95 17.92 6.90
C LEU A 65 -6.96 18.17 5.39
N TRP A 66 -7.00 17.10 4.59
CA TRP A 66 -7.09 17.22 3.14
C TRP A 66 -8.41 17.86 2.70
N ILE A 67 -9.54 17.39 3.23
CA ILE A 67 -10.88 17.96 2.94
C ILE A 67 -10.93 19.42 3.38
N GLN A 68 -10.45 19.74 4.57
CA GLN A 68 -10.42 21.11 5.08
C GLN A 68 -9.64 22.04 4.14
N ARG A 69 -8.48 21.61 3.63
CA ARG A 69 -7.68 22.37 2.67
C ARG A 69 -8.41 22.54 1.33
N ALA A 70 -9.04 21.48 0.84
CA ALA A 70 -9.80 21.51 -0.41
C ALA A 70 -11.00 22.48 -0.37
N LEU A 71 -11.64 22.63 0.78
CA LEU A 71 -12.78 23.56 0.98
C LEU A 71 -12.36 25.02 1.22
N ARG A 72 -11.08 25.29 1.50
CA ARG A 72 -10.57 26.66 1.70
C ARG A 72 -10.02 27.29 0.40
N GLY A 73 -9.86 26.50 -0.67
CA GLY A 73 -9.62 27.00 -2.02
C GLY A 73 -10.92 27.21 -2.77
#